data_AF-A0A6N8BQR8-F1
#
_entry.id   AF-A0A6N8BQR8-F1
#
_cell.length_a   1.000
_cell.length_b   1.000
_cell.length_c   1.000
_cell.angle_alpha   90.00
_cell.angle_beta   90.00
_cell.angle_gamma   90.00
#
_symmetry.space_group_name_H-M   'P 1'
#
loop_
_entity.id
_entity.type
_entity.pdbx_description
1 polymer ?
#
loop_
_entity_poly.entity_id
_entity_poly.type
_entity_poly.pdbx_seq_one_letter_code
_entity_poly.pdbx_strand_id
1 'polypeptide(L)'
;MPKRSSVGWFTRFPDLKPEVLAQLLGDDAARLVFKNWTGKGNEGLLSVKDWRDIQKIWDTLHTQWSDIRATHERLYGFKPRGVEAREISLSIGGKAITLPGGYYPAVYDPQLSKEVAGRNEKQDALARGEAMYAVPAARKGFTQGRANSGGGLPLMLSTGVVMSHLNDVTRFIELAETVRFADRVTQSPQWAQAYTAAFGKAQYDAIRPNLKNIVLEDRPPMDAFSIAAEKARAHLIPWGLGWNFKTALLQSTALFPAMNDLGAANVKRGVSALGIGRYALVKEIWENSPYMKSRASNIDQDLRQAVRGIDERTRQKAVKLLGAEVTWDKVVEAGMLPLLTVDMATSAAIWLAAYNKEMGSLMDGPAGKGGIDPSSEYHKAAVLAADMAVKAVNPDFNPSSRSAFLRDRGVVRLLNMFSSAVVLFAQRRAYNAQALKQAWHRAGKDKATRLSAVGSYARYEAYDFLLPAVAMGLLQSLAGGSDDPDKWAKNIGSAYLDAAAMRLPVAGGVISGLMTNETWRGMSTVFEQPVRMGQRLAGAVLKGSEEKMVGAMADALSFLTKIPVSRVVRSGMRGYDQWQRGEGTPLSLVMPSPGK
;
A
#
# COMPACT_ATOMS: atom_id res chain seq x y z
N MET A 1 4.83 -11.29 57.02
CA MET A 1 5.90 -10.28 57.02
C MET A 1 6.60 -10.28 55.66
N PRO A 2 7.16 -9.16 55.15
CA PRO A 2 7.16 -7.81 55.70
C PRO A 2 6.36 -6.79 54.86
N LYS A 3 5.91 -5.73 55.55
CA LYS A 3 5.39 -4.49 54.98
C LYS A 3 6.44 -3.93 54.00
N ARG A 4 6.10 -3.77 52.71
CA ARG A 4 6.91 -2.95 51.81
C ARG A 4 6.73 -1.50 52.22
N SER A 5 7.78 -0.99 52.83
CA SER A 5 8.00 0.39 53.21
C SER A 5 7.74 1.35 52.05
N SER A 6 7.28 2.54 52.42
CA SER A 6 7.13 3.75 51.63
C SER A 6 8.48 4.25 51.10
N VAL A 7 9.11 3.49 50.20
CA VAL A 7 10.34 3.91 49.54
C VAL A 7 9.99 4.89 48.42
N GLY A 8 10.53 6.09 48.58
CA GLY A 8 10.17 7.29 47.85
C GLY A 8 10.33 7.22 46.34
N TRP A 9 9.67 8.18 45.71
CA TRP A 9 9.59 8.47 44.27
C TRP A 9 10.96 8.64 43.56
N PHE A 10 12.07 8.61 44.28
CA PHE A 10 13.41 8.98 43.83
C PHE A 10 14.19 7.90 43.03
N THR A 11 13.60 6.74 42.74
CA THR A 11 14.34 5.62 42.10
C THR A 11 13.94 5.29 40.66
N ARG A 12 13.19 6.13 39.95
CA ARG A 12 12.54 5.71 38.68
C ARG A 12 12.91 6.38 37.36
N PHE A 13 13.86 7.32 37.33
CA PHE A 13 14.59 7.75 36.14
C PHE A 13 15.94 8.31 36.63
N PRO A 14 17.04 7.54 36.66
CA PRO A 14 18.31 8.00 37.22
C PRO A 14 18.83 9.28 36.57
N ASP A 15 18.44 9.49 35.31
CA ASP A 15 18.99 10.55 34.44
C ASP A 15 18.07 11.78 34.35
N LEU A 16 16.79 11.66 34.72
CA LEU A 16 15.85 12.78 34.66
C LEU A 16 15.90 13.58 35.95
N LYS A 17 16.78 14.58 35.98
CA LYS A 17 16.93 15.49 37.12
C LYS A 17 15.82 16.55 37.11
N PRO A 18 15.26 16.93 38.28
CA PRO A 18 14.23 17.97 38.36
C PRO A 18 14.73 19.31 37.79
N GLU A 19 16.02 19.61 37.88
CA GLU A 19 16.66 20.78 37.25
C GLU A 19 16.47 20.80 35.74
N VAL A 20 16.70 19.66 35.07
CA VAL A 20 16.58 19.54 33.61
C VAL A 20 15.12 19.72 33.21
N LEU A 21 14.20 19.08 33.93
CA LEU A 21 12.78 19.21 33.65
C LEU A 21 12.28 20.64 33.85
N ALA A 22 12.73 21.31 34.92
CA ALA A 22 12.39 22.69 35.20
C ALA A 22 12.94 23.65 34.13
N GLN A 23 14.17 23.42 33.66
CA GLN A 23 14.77 24.24 32.62
C GLN A 23 14.03 24.10 31.27
N LEU A 24 13.49 22.91 30.98
CA LEU A 24 12.76 22.63 29.74
C LEU A 24 11.28 23.04 29.80
N LEU A 25 10.58 22.72 30.89
CA LEU A 25 9.11 22.82 30.99
C LEU A 25 8.63 23.81 32.07
N GLY A 26 9.54 24.38 32.84
CA GLY A 26 9.23 25.30 33.94
C GLY A 26 9.08 24.60 35.29
N ASP A 27 9.23 25.38 36.36
CA ASP A 27 9.17 24.89 37.73
C ASP A 27 7.80 24.30 38.09
N ASP A 28 6.71 24.88 37.58
CA ASP A 28 5.34 24.41 37.84
C ASP A 28 5.11 23.01 37.25
N ALA A 29 5.56 22.78 36.01
CA ALA A 29 5.50 21.46 35.39
C ALA A 29 6.42 20.46 36.09
N ALA A 30 7.60 20.89 36.55
CA ALA A 30 8.51 20.04 37.29
C ALA A 30 7.89 19.56 38.62
N ARG A 31 7.11 20.40 39.32
CA ARG A 31 6.40 20.02 40.57
C ARG A 31 5.34 18.95 40.37
N LEU A 32 4.76 18.83 39.17
CA LEU A 32 3.82 17.74 38.85
C LEU A 32 4.48 16.35 38.91
N VAL A 33 5.78 16.29 38.59
CA VAL A 33 6.58 15.05 38.58
C VAL A 33 7.36 14.89 39.89
N PHE A 34 8.01 15.97 40.33
CA PHE A 34 8.86 16.03 41.52
C PHE A 34 8.20 16.92 42.57
N LYS A 35 7.30 16.33 43.36
CA LYS A 35 6.50 17.07 44.37
C LYS A 35 7.32 17.88 45.37
N ASN A 36 8.58 17.49 45.61
CA ASN A 36 9.49 18.17 46.55
C ASN A 36 10.32 19.28 45.88
N TRP A 37 10.11 19.57 44.59
CA TRP A 37 10.83 20.61 43.87
C TRP A 37 10.37 21.99 44.32
N THR A 38 11.31 22.78 44.84
CA THR A 38 11.01 24.13 45.36
C THR A 38 10.93 25.17 44.25
N GLY A 39 11.59 24.94 43.11
CA GLY A 39 11.71 25.90 42.01
C GLY A 39 13.02 26.70 42.06
N LYS A 40 13.47 27.18 40.89
CA LYS A 40 14.63 28.07 40.70
C LYS A 40 14.31 29.30 39.85
N GLY A 41 13.03 29.60 39.62
CA GLY A 41 12.58 30.69 38.75
C GLY A 41 12.62 30.33 37.26
N ASN A 42 12.54 29.03 36.92
CA ASN A 42 12.50 28.61 35.52
C ASN A 42 11.08 28.68 34.98
N GLU A 43 10.86 29.46 33.93
CA GLU A 43 9.58 29.50 33.19
C GLU A 43 9.47 28.38 32.13
N GLY A 44 10.58 27.72 31.81
CA GLY A 44 10.67 26.71 30.75
C GLY A 44 10.88 27.29 29.36
N LEU A 45 11.03 26.41 28.36
CA LEU A 45 11.25 26.77 26.96
C LEU A 45 9.94 26.92 26.16
N LEU A 46 8.86 26.34 26.66
CA LEU A 46 7.57 26.31 25.96
C LEU A 46 6.79 27.60 26.20
N SER A 47 6.31 28.21 25.13
CA SER A 47 5.44 29.38 25.21
C SER A 47 4.01 29.00 25.63
N VAL A 48 3.20 30.00 26.00
CA VAL A 48 1.75 29.83 26.23
C VAL A 48 1.06 29.19 25.02
N LYS A 49 1.50 29.51 23.80
CA LYS A 49 0.93 28.93 22.58
C LYS A 49 1.24 27.43 22.50
N ASP A 50 2.47 27.03 22.81
CA ASP A 50 2.89 25.62 22.75
C ASP A 50 2.10 24.76 23.73
N TRP A 51 1.89 25.24 24.96
CA TRP A 51 1.06 24.57 25.97
C TRP A 51 -0.41 24.44 25.54
N ARG A 52 -0.97 25.47 24.89
CA ARG A 52 -2.33 25.38 24.32
C ARG A 52 -2.40 24.37 23.17
N ASP A 53 -1.35 24.29 22.36
CA ASP A 53 -1.29 23.30 21.28
C ASP A 53 -1.14 21.87 21.85
N ILE A 54 -0.40 21.68 22.94
CA ILE A 54 -0.36 20.41 23.70
C ILE A 54 -1.76 20.04 24.21
N GLN A 55 -2.50 20.99 24.78
CA GLN A 55 -3.88 20.75 25.23
C GLN A 55 -4.77 20.30 24.06
N LYS A 56 -4.69 20.96 22.88
CA LYS A 56 -5.46 20.54 21.70
C LYS A 56 -5.13 19.12 21.26
N ILE A 57 -3.88 18.66 21.41
CA ILE A 57 -3.51 17.26 21.12
C ILE A 57 -4.26 16.33 22.08
N TRP A 58 -4.27 16.64 23.38
CA TRP A 58 -5.02 15.86 24.37
C TRP A 58 -6.53 15.86 24.10
N ASP A 59 -7.10 17.01 23.76
CA ASP A 59 -8.53 17.14 23.41
C ASP A 59 -8.87 16.29 22.19
N THR A 60 -8.00 16.31 21.17
CA THR A 60 -8.14 15.49 19.96
C THR A 60 -8.14 14.00 20.29
N LEU A 61 -7.20 13.55 21.13
CA LEU A 61 -7.15 12.15 21.58
C LEU A 61 -8.41 11.77 22.37
N HIS A 62 -8.98 12.71 23.12
CA HIS A 62 -10.20 12.47 23.90
C HIS A 62 -11.44 12.28 23.03
N THR A 63 -11.50 12.87 21.83
CA THR A 63 -12.67 12.75 20.93
C THR A 63 -13.06 11.31 20.61
N GLN A 64 -12.10 10.38 20.59
CA GLN A 64 -12.33 8.97 20.27
C GLN A 64 -12.74 8.12 21.49
N TRP A 65 -12.73 8.69 22.70
CA TRP A 65 -12.92 7.91 23.93
C TRP A 65 -14.33 7.33 24.09
N SER A 66 -15.38 8.05 23.67
CA SER A 66 -16.75 7.52 23.63
C SER A 66 -16.84 6.28 22.77
N ASP A 67 -16.28 6.34 21.57
CA ASP A 67 -16.34 5.27 20.58
C ASP A 67 -15.48 4.08 21.01
N ILE A 68 -14.29 4.31 21.59
CA ILE A 68 -13.49 3.26 22.23
C ILE A 68 -14.33 2.50 23.26
N ARG A 69 -15.03 3.21 24.16
CA ARG A 69 -15.83 2.57 25.21
C ARG A 69 -16.98 1.77 24.62
N ALA A 70 -17.70 2.32 23.64
CA ALA A 70 -18.82 1.66 22.99
C ALA A 70 -18.35 0.38 22.26
N THR A 71 -17.28 0.46 21.48
CA THR A 71 -16.72 -0.70 20.77
C THR A 71 -16.19 -1.76 21.74
N HIS A 72 -15.51 -1.35 22.81
CA HIS A 72 -15.02 -2.29 23.82
C HIS A 72 -16.17 -2.99 24.56
N GLU A 73 -17.26 -2.28 24.86
CA GLU A 73 -18.46 -2.87 25.47
C GLU A 73 -19.12 -3.88 24.55
N ARG A 74 -19.32 -3.58 23.25
CA ARG A 74 -19.86 -4.54 22.29
C ARG A 74 -18.97 -5.79 22.15
N LEU A 75 -17.65 -5.62 22.18
CA LEU A 75 -16.70 -6.72 22.03
C LEU A 75 -16.52 -7.57 23.29
N TYR A 76 -16.57 -6.98 24.47
CA TYR A 76 -16.14 -7.65 25.72
C TYR A 76 -17.17 -7.61 26.83
N GLY A 77 -18.30 -6.94 26.64
CA GLY A 77 -19.41 -6.86 27.60
C GLY A 77 -19.21 -5.82 28.72
N PHE A 78 -18.16 -4.99 28.66
CA PHE A 78 -17.93 -3.94 29.66
C PHE A 78 -17.21 -2.71 29.11
N LYS A 79 -17.44 -1.56 29.76
CA LYS A 79 -16.76 -0.30 29.43
C LYS A 79 -15.40 -0.20 30.15
N PRO A 80 -14.31 0.10 29.45
CA PRO A 80 -13.01 0.33 30.08
C PRO A 80 -13.02 1.64 30.87
N ARG A 81 -12.19 1.73 31.91
CA ARG A 81 -11.98 2.98 32.66
C ARG A 81 -10.98 3.85 31.92
N GLY A 82 -11.32 5.13 31.78
CA GLY A 82 -10.48 6.12 31.11
C GLY A 82 -9.44 6.70 32.06
N VAL A 83 -8.51 7.46 31.49
CA VAL A 83 -7.61 8.30 32.27
C VAL A 83 -8.32 9.62 32.53
N GLU A 84 -8.54 9.93 33.81
CA GLU A 84 -9.07 11.24 34.21
C GLU A 84 -8.02 12.33 34.00
N ALA A 85 -8.45 13.42 33.35
CA ALA A 85 -7.62 14.60 33.18
C ALA A 85 -7.31 15.23 34.54
N ARG A 86 -6.11 15.75 34.69
CA ARG A 86 -5.69 16.50 35.88
C ARG A 86 -5.32 17.89 35.44
N GLU A 87 -5.93 18.87 36.08
CA GLU A 87 -5.66 20.28 35.79
C GLU A 87 -4.19 20.62 36.07
N ILE A 88 -3.63 21.44 35.18
CA ILE A 88 -2.25 21.90 35.23
C ILE A 88 -2.28 23.43 35.21
N SER A 89 -1.75 24.05 36.27
CA SER A 89 -1.57 25.50 36.35
C SER A 89 -0.09 25.84 36.18
N LEU A 90 0.24 26.76 35.27
CA LEU A 90 1.60 27.14 34.89
C LEU A 90 1.74 28.66 34.83
N SER A 91 2.89 29.19 35.23
CA SER A 91 3.28 30.58 35.05
C SER A 91 4.35 30.70 33.96
N ILE A 92 4.04 31.41 32.87
CA ILE A 92 4.93 31.55 31.70
C ILE A 92 4.96 33.01 31.26
N GLY A 93 6.14 33.64 31.21
CA GLY A 93 6.29 35.06 30.86
C GLY A 93 5.43 35.97 31.74
N GLY A 94 5.35 35.67 33.05
CA GLY A 94 4.50 36.38 34.01
C GLY A 94 2.98 36.19 33.83
N LYS A 95 2.52 35.30 32.94
CA LYS A 95 1.10 34.97 32.75
C LYS A 95 0.77 33.60 33.31
N ALA A 96 -0.23 33.55 34.20
CA ALA A 96 -0.81 32.30 34.65
C ALA A 96 -1.71 31.70 33.55
N ILE A 97 -1.52 30.41 33.26
CA ILE A 97 -2.40 29.62 32.40
C ILE A 97 -2.85 28.37 33.15
N THR A 98 -4.11 28.01 32.96
CA THR A 98 -4.70 26.78 33.52
C THR A 98 -5.16 25.92 32.35
N LEU A 99 -4.71 24.66 32.34
CA LEU A 99 -5.02 23.66 31.33
C LEU A 99 -5.78 22.52 32.00
N PRO A 100 -6.91 22.04 31.44
CA PRO A 100 -7.64 20.90 31.98
C PRO A 100 -6.78 19.62 32.08
N GLY A 101 -5.71 19.53 31.29
CA GLY A 101 -4.90 18.33 31.18
C GLY A 101 -5.50 17.32 30.21
N GLY A 102 -5.00 16.10 30.23
CA GLY A 102 -5.61 15.03 29.45
C GLY A 102 -4.80 13.75 29.36
N TYR A 103 -5.12 12.96 28.34
CA TYR A 103 -4.52 11.68 28.07
C TYR A 103 -3.43 11.79 27.01
N TYR A 104 -2.29 11.15 27.27
CA TYR A 104 -1.26 10.90 26.27
C TYR A 104 -0.88 9.41 26.30
N PRO A 105 -0.80 8.73 25.14
CA PRO A 105 -0.43 7.32 25.06
C PRO A 105 0.99 7.05 25.58
N ALA A 106 1.12 6.04 26.45
CA ALA A 106 2.41 5.58 26.95
C ALA A 106 2.88 4.35 26.16
N VAL A 107 4.03 4.48 25.47
CA VAL A 107 4.69 3.40 24.73
C VAL A 107 6.11 3.27 25.25
N TYR A 108 6.57 2.04 25.47
CA TYR A 108 7.95 1.79 25.89
C TYR A 108 8.92 1.82 24.71
N ASP A 109 10.14 2.31 24.96
CA ASP A 109 11.19 2.40 23.94
C ASP A 109 11.97 1.07 23.84
N PRO A 110 11.84 0.32 22.73
CA PRO A 110 12.58 -0.91 22.51
C PRO A 110 14.07 -0.70 22.21
N GLN A 111 14.51 0.49 21.77
CA GLN A 111 15.94 0.76 21.52
C GLN A 111 16.72 0.90 22.82
N LEU A 112 16.05 1.38 23.88
CA LEU A 112 16.64 1.62 25.18
C LEU A 112 16.44 0.46 26.17
N SER A 113 15.65 -0.57 25.82
CA SER A 113 15.44 -1.75 26.68
C SER A 113 15.33 -3.05 25.89
N LYS A 114 16.25 -3.98 26.15
CA LYS A 114 16.24 -5.35 25.59
C LYS A 114 14.99 -6.13 25.99
N GLU A 115 14.48 -5.91 27.21
CA GLU A 115 13.25 -6.53 27.68
C GLU A 115 12.05 -6.09 26.84
N VAL A 116 11.95 -4.77 26.58
CA VAL A 116 10.91 -4.19 25.72
C VAL A 116 11.06 -4.68 24.29
N ALA A 117 12.30 -4.72 23.76
CA ALA A 117 12.58 -5.25 22.43
C ALA A 117 12.13 -6.71 22.29
N GLY A 118 12.50 -7.59 23.22
CA GLY A 118 12.09 -8.99 23.21
C GLY A 118 10.59 -9.20 23.40
N ARG A 119 9.92 -8.39 24.22
CA ARG A 119 8.46 -8.40 24.34
C ARG A 119 7.78 -7.96 23.04
N ASN A 120 8.31 -6.90 22.42
CA ASN A 120 7.81 -6.40 21.15
C ASN A 120 8.00 -7.41 20.04
N GLU A 121 9.14 -8.09 19.97
CA GLU A 121 9.43 -9.15 19.01
C GLU A 121 8.47 -10.34 19.17
N LYS A 122 8.22 -10.79 20.41
CA LYS A 122 7.23 -11.84 20.69
C LYS A 122 5.82 -11.41 20.31
N GLN A 123 5.42 -10.19 20.67
CA GLN A 123 4.10 -9.66 20.28
C GLN A 123 3.97 -9.53 18.77
N ASP A 124 5.03 -9.09 18.09
CA ASP A 124 5.07 -9.03 16.65
C ASP A 124 5.04 -10.44 16.05
N ALA A 125 5.73 -11.44 16.61
CA ALA A 125 5.65 -12.82 16.13
C ALA A 125 4.23 -13.40 16.27
N LEU A 126 3.56 -13.15 17.41
CA LEU A 126 2.17 -13.59 17.64
C LEU A 126 1.14 -12.83 16.77
N ALA A 127 1.42 -11.56 16.50
CA ALA A 127 0.68 -10.73 15.56
C ALA A 127 0.93 -11.17 14.10
N ARG A 128 2.16 -11.58 13.79
CA ARG A 128 2.59 -12.14 12.52
C ARG A 128 2.04 -13.55 12.35
N GLY A 129 2.02 -14.02 11.10
CA GLY A 129 1.42 -15.29 10.72
C GLY A 129 1.95 -16.51 11.47
N GLU A 130 3.12 -16.44 12.14
CA GLU A 130 3.69 -17.57 12.90
C GLU A 130 2.72 -18.18 13.91
N ALA A 131 1.86 -17.35 14.52
CA ALA A 131 0.73 -17.84 15.32
C ALA A 131 -0.53 -18.01 14.45
N MET A 132 -0.51 -18.90 13.46
CA MET A 132 -1.60 -19.13 12.50
C MET A 132 -2.98 -19.30 13.14
N TYR A 133 -3.02 -19.83 14.37
CA TYR A 133 -4.25 -20.13 15.09
C TYR A 133 -4.71 -19.07 16.10
N ALA A 134 -3.91 -18.02 16.36
CA ALA A 134 -4.32 -16.98 17.29
C ALA A 134 -5.48 -16.15 16.71
N VAL A 135 -6.45 -15.82 17.56
CA VAL A 135 -7.64 -15.03 17.19
C VAL A 135 -7.20 -13.63 16.73
N PRO A 136 -7.75 -13.10 15.62
CA PRO A 136 -7.45 -11.74 15.20
C PRO A 136 -8.03 -10.73 16.19
N ALA A 137 -7.17 -9.87 16.72
CA ALA A 137 -7.54 -8.85 17.68
C ALA A 137 -6.81 -7.54 17.37
N ALA A 138 -7.57 -6.45 17.27
CA ALA A 138 -7.00 -5.11 17.22
C ALA A 138 -6.28 -4.78 18.53
N ARG A 139 -5.31 -3.87 18.45
CA ARG A 139 -4.61 -3.39 19.65
C ARG A 139 -5.57 -2.64 20.56
N LYS A 140 -5.37 -2.80 21.86
CA LYS A 140 -6.22 -2.21 22.91
C LYS A 140 -5.45 -1.67 24.11
N GLY A 141 -4.16 -1.38 23.95
CA GLY A 141 -3.32 -0.87 25.04
C GLY A 141 -3.88 0.40 25.68
N PHE A 142 -4.54 1.23 24.87
CA PHE A 142 -5.23 2.46 25.30
C PHE A 142 -6.49 2.24 26.16
N THR A 143 -6.96 1.00 26.29
CA THR A 143 -8.08 0.64 27.19
C THR A 143 -7.61 0.24 28.59
N GLN A 144 -6.28 0.15 28.79
CA GLN A 144 -5.70 -0.20 30.08
C GLN A 144 -5.69 1.01 31.00
N GLY A 145 -5.96 0.78 32.29
CA GLY A 145 -5.81 1.80 33.31
C GLY A 145 -4.37 2.29 33.41
N ARG A 146 -4.18 3.55 33.83
CA ARG A 146 -2.86 4.13 34.03
C ARG A 146 -2.09 3.31 35.08
N ALA A 147 -0.97 2.72 34.69
CA ALA A 147 -0.06 2.12 35.65
C ALA A 147 0.52 3.22 36.55
N ASN A 148 0.70 2.93 37.84
CA ASN A 148 1.28 3.87 38.81
C ASN A 148 2.72 4.30 38.44
N SER A 149 3.36 3.60 37.50
CA SER A 149 4.58 4.01 36.81
C SER A 149 4.73 3.24 35.49
N GLY A 150 5.69 3.65 34.66
CA GLY A 150 6.15 2.86 33.52
C GLY A 150 6.86 1.55 33.91
N GLY A 151 6.81 1.10 35.17
CA GLY A 151 7.50 -0.11 35.62
C GLY A 151 9.03 0.01 35.66
N GLY A 152 9.58 1.23 35.47
CA GLY A 152 11.03 1.47 35.35
C GLY A 152 11.57 1.30 33.93
N LEU A 153 10.71 1.05 32.94
CA LEU A 153 11.10 0.93 31.54
C LEU A 153 11.08 2.30 30.84
N PRO A 154 12.04 2.56 29.92
CA PRO A 154 12.11 3.82 29.19
C PRO A 154 10.87 4.01 28.31
N LEU A 155 10.31 5.21 28.32
CA LEU A 155 9.20 5.58 27.44
C LEU A 155 9.73 6.13 26.12
N MET A 156 9.02 5.84 25.03
CA MET A 156 9.31 6.39 23.71
C MET A 156 8.87 7.85 23.65
N LEU A 157 9.84 8.77 23.67
CA LEU A 157 9.61 10.22 23.64
C LEU A 157 9.57 10.73 22.19
N SER A 158 8.60 10.24 21.42
CA SER A 158 8.38 10.64 20.02
C SER A 158 6.96 11.14 19.81
N THR A 159 6.80 12.22 19.05
CA THR A 159 5.49 12.72 18.61
C THR A 159 4.80 11.73 17.66
N GLY A 160 5.55 10.82 17.03
CA GLY A 160 5.01 9.74 16.21
C GLY A 160 4.10 8.77 16.97
N VAL A 161 4.21 8.73 18.31
CA VAL A 161 3.31 7.94 19.16
C VAL A 161 1.85 8.37 18.98
N VAL A 162 1.58 9.67 18.79
CA VAL A 162 0.23 10.20 18.58
C VAL A 162 -0.39 9.59 17.33
N MET A 163 0.32 9.61 16.20
CA MET A 163 -0.19 9.06 14.94
C MET A 163 -0.41 7.55 15.02
N SER A 164 0.54 6.81 15.62
CA SER A 164 0.37 5.36 15.82
C SER A 164 -0.82 5.04 16.72
N HIS A 165 -1.05 5.83 17.76
CA HIS A 165 -2.19 5.65 18.65
C HIS A 165 -3.51 5.92 17.93
N LEU A 166 -3.63 7.03 17.19
CA LEU A 166 -4.82 7.34 16.42
C LEU A 166 -5.14 6.24 15.40
N ASN A 167 -4.12 5.68 14.74
CA ASN A 167 -4.30 4.54 13.84
C ASN A 167 -4.81 3.29 14.57
N ASP A 168 -4.20 2.92 15.69
CA ASP A 168 -4.59 1.74 16.49
C ASP A 168 -6.03 1.90 17.01
N VAL A 169 -6.40 3.09 17.49
CA VAL A 169 -7.76 3.40 17.95
C VAL A 169 -8.77 3.34 16.80
N THR A 170 -8.45 3.95 15.66
CA THR A 170 -9.33 3.94 14.47
C THR A 170 -9.57 2.51 14.01
N ARG A 171 -8.52 1.68 13.90
CA ARG A 171 -8.67 0.26 13.55
C ARG A 171 -9.48 -0.52 14.59
N PHE A 172 -9.29 -0.22 15.87
CA PHE A 172 -10.08 -0.85 16.92
C PHE A 172 -11.57 -0.50 16.79
N ILE A 173 -11.90 0.78 16.65
CA ILE A 173 -13.27 1.26 16.53
C ILE A 173 -13.94 0.68 15.27
N GLU A 174 -13.28 0.78 14.12
CA GLU A 174 -13.89 0.51 12.81
C GLU A 174 -13.84 -0.98 12.40
N LEU A 175 -12.81 -1.72 12.82
CA LEU A 175 -12.52 -3.05 12.23
C LEU A 175 -12.54 -4.20 13.23
N ALA A 176 -12.37 -3.96 14.53
CA ALA A 176 -12.19 -5.04 15.50
C ALA A 176 -13.40 -5.98 15.59
N GLU A 177 -14.61 -5.41 15.56
CA GLU A 177 -15.87 -6.17 15.61
C GLU A 177 -16.07 -6.99 14.33
N THR A 178 -15.97 -6.34 13.17
CA THR A 178 -16.13 -6.97 11.85
C THR A 178 -15.15 -8.11 11.64
N VAL A 179 -13.87 -7.91 11.99
CA VAL A 179 -12.85 -8.95 11.82
C VAL A 179 -13.07 -10.13 12.77
N ARG A 180 -13.54 -9.88 14.00
CA ARG A 180 -13.84 -10.96 14.94
C ARG A 180 -15.11 -11.72 14.55
N PHE A 181 -16.08 -11.05 13.95
CA PHE A 181 -17.24 -11.69 13.35
C PHE A 181 -16.82 -12.58 12.16
N ALA A 182 -15.99 -12.05 11.24
CA ALA A 182 -15.48 -12.81 10.11
C ALA A 182 -14.67 -14.04 10.55
N ASP A 183 -13.80 -13.91 11.58
CA ASP A 183 -13.11 -15.06 12.17
C ASP A 183 -14.13 -16.10 12.65
N ARG A 184 -15.13 -15.73 13.45
CA ARG A 184 -16.14 -16.69 13.94
C ARG A 184 -16.84 -17.44 12.80
N VAL A 185 -17.25 -16.75 11.74
CA VAL A 185 -17.91 -17.38 10.57
C VAL A 185 -16.97 -18.38 9.89
N THR A 186 -15.73 -17.96 9.61
CA THR A 186 -14.73 -18.79 8.92
C THR A 186 -14.23 -19.97 9.76
N GLN A 187 -14.41 -19.92 11.07
CA GLN A 187 -14.05 -20.99 12.00
C GLN A 187 -15.21 -21.97 12.27
N SER A 188 -16.41 -21.71 11.75
CA SER A 188 -17.50 -22.66 11.85
C SER A 188 -17.12 -23.97 11.13
N PRO A 189 -17.39 -25.16 11.70
CA PRO A 189 -16.98 -26.43 11.10
C PRO A 189 -17.49 -26.62 9.67
N GLN A 190 -18.74 -26.22 9.43
CA GLN A 190 -19.39 -26.28 8.12
C GLN A 190 -18.64 -25.44 7.08
N TRP A 191 -18.32 -24.19 7.43
CA TRP A 191 -17.60 -23.30 6.53
C TRP A 191 -16.16 -23.77 6.31
N ALA A 192 -15.45 -24.16 7.37
CA ALA A 192 -14.08 -24.63 7.30
C ALA A 192 -13.93 -25.87 6.42
N GLN A 193 -14.85 -26.83 6.54
CA GLN A 193 -14.89 -28.03 5.70
C GLN A 193 -15.20 -27.69 4.25
N ALA A 194 -16.23 -26.88 3.99
CA ALA A 194 -16.60 -26.47 2.64
C ALA A 194 -15.47 -25.69 1.94
N TYR A 195 -14.86 -24.74 2.64
CA TYR A 195 -13.75 -23.95 2.11
C TYR A 195 -12.50 -24.80 1.87
N THR A 196 -12.15 -25.69 2.80
CA THR A 196 -11.00 -26.61 2.63
C THR A 196 -11.23 -27.58 1.46
N ALA A 197 -12.45 -28.08 1.28
CA ALA A 197 -12.79 -28.93 0.14
C ALA A 197 -12.69 -28.17 -1.20
N ALA A 198 -13.12 -26.90 -1.23
CA ALA A 198 -13.10 -26.08 -2.43
C ALA A 198 -11.69 -25.56 -2.77
N PHE A 199 -10.97 -24.99 -1.80
CA PHE A 199 -9.73 -24.22 -2.01
C PHE A 199 -8.49 -24.86 -1.38
N GLY A 200 -8.65 -25.91 -0.57
CA GLY A 200 -7.55 -26.61 0.08
C GLY A 200 -7.16 -26.01 1.45
N LYS A 201 -6.46 -26.82 2.24
CA LYS A 201 -6.09 -26.49 3.62
C LYS A 201 -5.16 -25.27 3.72
N ALA A 202 -4.21 -25.14 2.79
CA ALA A 202 -3.28 -24.02 2.79
C ALA A 202 -3.99 -22.66 2.64
N GLN A 203 -5.02 -22.59 1.81
CA GLN A 203 -5.81 -21.37 1.63
C GLN A 203 -6.70 -21.09 2.85
N TYR A 204 -7.23 -22.13 3.47
CA TYR A 204 -7.98 -22.01 4.72
C TYR A 204 -7.11 -21.44 5.85
N ASP A 205 -5.92 -22.00 6.04
CA ASP A 205 -4.97 -21.59 7.08
C ASP A 205 -4.47 -20.14 6.89
N ALA A 206 -4.55 -19.60 5.67
CA ALA A 206 -4.18 -18.22 5.37
C ALA A 206 -5.23 -17.16 5.80
N ILE A 207 -6.47 -17.56 6.08
CA ILE A 207 -7.57 -16.62 6.40
C ILE A 207 -7.29 -15.84 7.68
N ARG A 208 -6.97 -16.55 8.77
CA ARG A 208 -6.71 -15.94 10.08
C ARG A 208 -5.55 -14.94 10.05
N PRO A 209 -4.38 -15.28 9.49
CA PRO A 209 -3.31 -14.32 9.25
C PRO A 209 -3.77 -13.09 8.48
N ASN A 210 -4.56 -13.25 7.40
CA ASN A 210 -5.07 -12.12 6.62
C ASN A 210 -6.03 -11.23 7.43
N LEU A 211 -6.89 -11.82 8.25
CA LEU A 211 -7.78 -11.10 9.16
C LEU A 211 -7.01 -10.29 10.23
N LYS A 212 -5.98 -10.88 10.86
CA LYS A 212 -5.09 -10.16 11.80
C LYS A 212 -4.46 -8.93 11.15
N ASN A 213 -3.98 -9.15 9.95
CA ASN A 213 -3.30 -8.18 9.11
C ASN A 213 -4.19 -7.01 8.63
N ILE A 214 -5.52 -7.09 8.80
CA ILE A 214 -6.44 -5.97 8.59
C ILE A 214 -6.49 -5.07 9.83
N VAL A 215 -6.56 -5.67 11.03
CA VAL A 215 -6.69 -4.93 12.30
C VAL A 215 -5.37 -4.50 12.93
N LEU A 216 -4.24 -5.04 12.47
CA LEU A 216 -2.90 -4.71 12.97
C LEU A 216 -2.13 -3.90 11.92
N GLU A 217 -1.54 -2.78 12.36
CA GLU A 217 -0.64 -2.01 11.52
C GLU A 217 0.73 -2.69 11.46
N ASP A 218 1.33 -2.68 10.26
CA ASP A 218 2.71 -3.10 10.10
C ASP A 218 3.63 -2.11 10.81
N ARG A 219 4.33 -2.56 11.85
CA ARG A 219 5.34 -1.73 12.52
C ARG A 219 6.41 -1.31 11.50
N PRO A 220 6.85 -0.03 11.50
CA PRO A 220 8.03 0.37 10.78
C PRO A 220 9.21 -0.53 11.17
N PRO A 221 10.08 -0.90 10.21
CA PRO A 221 11.26 -1.66 10.54
C PRO A 221 12.13 -0.91 11.55
N MET A 222 12.66 -1.65 12.52
CA MET A 222 13.56 -1.09 13.53
C MET A 222 15.03 -1.40 13.25
N ASP A 223 15.33 -2.44 12.48
CA ASP A 223 16.69 -2.81 12.12
C ASP A 223 17.21 -1.95 10.96
N ALA A 224 18.52 -1.64 11.00
CA ALA A 224 19.16 -0.75 10.04
C ALA A 224 19.03 -1.25 8.59
N PHE A 225 19.08 -2.57 8.37
CA PHE A 225 18.97 -3.15 7.04
C PHE A 225 17.58 -2.93 6.43
N SER A 226 16.53 -3.23 7.19
CA SER A 226 15.15 -3.05 6.71
C SER A 226 14.81 -1.56 6.54
N ILE A 227 15.32 -0.67 7.40
CA ILE A 227 15.22 0.79 7.18
C ILE A 227 15.89 1.21 5.87
N ALA A 228 17.09 0.69 5.58
CA ALA A 228 17.77 0.95 4.32
C ALA A 228 17.00 0.39 3.12
N ALA A 229 16.40 -0.79 3.25
CA ALA A 229 15.54 -1.39 2.22
C ALA A 229 14.28 -0.55 1.95
N GLU A 230 13.61 -0.01 2.98
CA GLU A 230 12.49 0.93 2.79
C GLU A 230 12.92 2.20 2.07
N LYS A 231 14.07 2.75 2.48
CA LYS A 231 14.61 3.94 1.85
C LYS A 231 14.93 3.65 0.38
N ALA A 232 15.54 2.51 0.06
CA ALA A 232 15.80 2.10 -1.32
C ALA A 232 14.50 1.95 -2.12
N ARG A 233 13.48 1.28 -1.57
CA ARG A 233 12.16 1.12 -2.19
C ARG A 233 11.48 2.46 -2.49
N ALA A 234 11.55 3.40 -1.56
CA ALA A 234 11.04 4.75 -1.73
C ALA A 234 11.73 5.55 -2.86
N HIS A 235 12.92 5.13 -3.31
CA HIS A 235 13.58 5.72 -4.48
C HIS A 235 13.34 4.91 -5.75
N LEU A 236 13.29 3.58 -5.64
CA LEU A 236 13.10 2.66 -6.76
C LEU A 236 11.70 2.74 -7.38
N ILE A 237 10.64 2.91 -6.59
CA ILE A 237 9.27 2.93 -7.10
C ILE A 237 9.03 4.13 -8.04
N PRO A 238 9.28 5.40 -7.62
CA PRO A 238 9.08 6.54 -8.50
C PRO A 238 10.03 6.53 -9.71
N TRP A 239 11.28 6.09 -9.51
CA TRP A 239 12.25 5.98 -10.60
C TRP A 239 11.90 4.86 -11.61
N GLY A 240 11.31 3.75 -11.13
CA GLY A 240 10.97 2.59 -11.94
C GLY A 240 9.70 2.80 -12.78
N LEU A 241 8.69 3.41 -12.16
CA LEU A 241 7.34 3.57 -12.72
C LEU A 241 7.09 4.95 -13.34
N GLY A 242 7.81 5.98 -12.91
CA GLY A 242 7.66 7.34 -13.43
C GLY A 242 7.89 7.38 -14.95
N TRP A 243 6.97 8.05 -15.65
CA TRP A 243 6.96 8.22 -17.11
C TRP A 243 6.96 6.90 -17.90
N ASN A 244 6.55 5.79 -17.28
CA ASN A 244 6.55 4.47 -17.90
C ASN A 244 5.19 4.17 -18.57
N PHE A 245 5.00 4.70 -19.77
CA PHE A 245 3.75 4.56 -20.54
C PHE A 245 3.40 3.10 -20.88
N LYS A 246 4.40 2.23 -21.10
CA LYS A 246 4.17 0.79 -21.29
C LYS A 246 3.54 0.13 -20.05
N THR A 247 3.94 0.55 -18.85
CA THR A 247 3.34 0.06 -17.59
C THR A 247 1.96 0.66 -17.35
N ALA A 248 1.73 1.91 -17.74
CA ALA A 248 0.39 2.50 -17.73
C ALA A 248 -0.57 1.71 -18.64
N LEU A 249 -0.15 1.40 -19.88
CA LEU A 249 -0.95 0.60 -20.81
C LEU A 249 -1.21 -0.82 -20.31
N LEU A 250 -0.27 -1.43 -19.59
CA LEU A 250 -0.49 -2.76 -18.99
C LEU A 250 -1.72 -2.77 -18.07
N GLN A 251 -2.02 -1.69 -17.36
CA GLN A 251 -3.22 -1.61 -16.50
C GLN A 251 -4.51 -1.79 -17.31
N SER A 252 -4.55 -1.31 -18.56
CA SER A 252 -5.73 -1.48 -19.44
C SER A 252 -6.02 -2.95 -19.78
N THR A 253 -5.03 -3.84 -19.66
CA THR A 253 -5.23 -5.26 -19.91
C THR A 253 -6.12 -5.94 -18.87
N ALA A 254 -6.35 -5.32 -17.70
CA ALA A 254 -7.30 -5.80 -16.69
C ALA A 254 -8.75 -5.85 -17.23
N LEU A 255 -9.05 -5.18 -18.34
CA LEU A 255 -10.33 -5.29 -19.03
C LEU A 255 -10.60 -6.72 -19.50
N PHE A 256 -9.59 -7.49 -19.94
CA PHE A 256 -9.80 -8.84 -20.45
C PHE A 256 -10.23 -9.86 -19.38
N PRO A 257 -9.55 -10.02 -18.22
CA PRO A 257 -10.07 -10.85 -17.14
C PRO A 257 -11.45 -10.36 -16.66
N ALA A 258 -11.69 -9.03 -16.64
CA ALA A 258 -13.01 -8.49 -16.35
C ALA A 258 -14.08 -8.92 -17.38
N MET A 259 -13.73 -9.03 -18.68
CA MET A 259 -14.66 -9.53 -19.71
C MET A 259 -15.02 -10.99 -19.49
N ASN A 260 -14.11 -11.80 -18.95
CA ASN A 260 -14.41 -13.16 -18.57
C ASN A 260 -15.37 -13.22 -17.37
N ASP A 261 -15.09 -12.44 -16.31
CA ASP A 261 -15.80 -12.50 -15.03
C ASP A 261 -17.17 -11.78 -15.09
N LEU A 262 -17.25 -10.65 -15.80
CA LEU A 262 -18.44 -9.79 -15.89
C LEU A 262 -19.22 -9.96 -17.20
N GLY A 263 -18.62 -10.60 -18.20
CA GLY A 263 -19.14 -10.70 -19.56
C GLY A 263 -18.69 -9.54 -20.45
N ALA A 264 -18.21 -9.87 -21.64
CA ALA A 264 -17.59 -8.89 -22.55
C ALA A 264 -18.52 -7.73 -22.93
N ALA A 265 -19.82 -7.98 -23.08
CA ALA A 265 -20.79 -6.93 -23.40
C ALA A 265 -20.90 -5.88 -22.27
N ASN A 266 -20.89 -6.31 -21.01
CA ASN A 266 -20.99 -5.42 -19.86
C ASN A 266 -19.74 -4.54 -19.73
N VAL A 267 -18.56 -5.13 -19.90
CA VAL A 267 -17.29 -4.38 -19.89
C VAL A 267 -17.22 -3.39 -21.05
N LYS A 268 -17.63 -3.79 -22.26
CA LYS A 268 -17.70 -2.86 -23.42
C LYS A 268 -18.62 -1.68 -23.15
N ARG A 269 -19.80 -1.91 -22.53
CA ARG A 269 -20.70 -0.83 -22.10
C ARG A 269 -20.04 0.08 -21.08
N GLY A 270 -19.37 -0.46 -20.06
CA GLY A 270 -18.62 0.30 -19.06
C GLY A 270 -17.53 1.18 -19.68
N VAL A 271 -16.73 0.61 -20.61
CA VAL A 271 -15.72 1.36 -21.38
C VAL A 271 -16.36 2.46 -22.22
N SER A 272 -17.44 2.14 -22.95
CA SER A 272 -18.14 3.13 -23.78
C SER A 272 -18.75 4.27 -22.97
N ALA A 273 -19.24 3.98 -21.76
CA ALA A 273 -19.85 4.95 -20.88
C ALA A 273 -18.84 5.93 -20.27
N LEU A 274 -17.56 5.53 -20.15
CA LEU A 274 -16.48 6.39 -19.69
C LEU A 274 -15.78 7.15 -20.82
N GLY A 275 -15.65 6.57 -22.02
CA GLY A 275 -15.12 7.24 -23.21
C GLY A 275 -13.85 8.09 -22.97
N ILE A 276 -13.53 9.00 -23.88
CA ILE A 276 -12.50 10.02 -23.65
C ILE A 276 -13.19 11.22 -22.97
N GLY A 277 -12.64 11.69 -21.84
CA GLY A 277 -13.02 12.98 -21.22
C GLY A 277 -14.13 12.96 -20.17
N ARG A 278 -14.67 11.80 -19.74
CA ARG A 278 -15.77 11.76 -18.74
C ARG A 278 -15.29 11.69 -17.29
N TYR A 279 -14.48 12.66 -16.89
CA TYR A 279 -14.03 12.78 -15.49
C TYR A 279 -15.19 12.92 -14.49
N ALA A 280 -16.30 13.55 -14.88
CA ALA A 280 -17.48 13.71 -14.04
C ALA A 280 -18.04 12.35 -13.56
N LEU A 281 -18.13 11.36 -14.46
CA LEU A 281 -18.61 10.02 -14.11
C LEU A 281 -17.63 9.29 -13.18
N VAL A 282 -16.32 9.49 -13.35
CA VAL A 282 -15.33 8.96 -12.41
C VAL A 282 -15.49 9.58 -11.02
N LYS A 283 -15.76 10.89 -10.95
CA LYS A 283 -16.02 11.58 -9.69
C LYS A 283 -17.29 11.05 -9.02
N GLU A 284 -18.34 10.80 -9.79
CA GLU A 284 -19.58 10.20 -9.32
C GLU A 284 -19.33 8.79 -8.73
N ILE A 285 -18.49 7.96 -9.38
CA ILE A 285 -18.05 6.68 -8.82
C ILE A 285 -17.34 6.88 -7.47
N TRP A 286 -16.49 7.90 -7.33
CA TRP A 286 -15.79 8.17 -6.05
C TRP A 286 -16.70 8.68 -4.94
N GLU A 287 -17.79 9.38 -5.30
CA GLU A 287 -18.79 9.82 -4.34
C GLU A 287 -19.62 8.64 -3.80
N ASN A 288 -19.79 7.59 -4.61
CA ASN A 288 -20.57 6.39 -4.24
C ASN A 288 -19.71 5.23 -3.72
N SER A 289 -18.42 5.14 -4.08
CA SER A 289 -17.49 4.09 -3.63
C SER A 289 -16.30 4.68 -2.87
N PRO A 290 -16.29 4.52 -1.52
CA PRO A 290 -15.12 4.84 -0.71
C PRO A 290 -13.87 4.06 -1.13
N TYR A 291 -14.03 2.82 -1.59
CA TYR A 291 -12.93 2.02 -2.11
C TYR A 291 -12.31 2.66 -3.35
N MET A 292 -13.10 3.02 -4.37
CA MET A 292 -12.60 3.63 -5.61
C MET A 292 -11.98 5.01 -5.35
N LYS A 293 -12.58 5.81 -4.46
CA LYS A 293 -11.99 7.08 -4.00
C LYS A 293 -10.64 6.86 -3.32
N SER A 294 -10.56 5.85 -2.44
CA SER A 294 -9.30 5.50 -1.77
C SER A 294 -8.28 4.95 -2.75
N ARG A 295 -8.69 4.19 -3.78
CA ARG A 295 -7.83 3.60 -4.80
C ARG A 295 -7.04 4.69 -5.53
N ALA A 296 -7.68 5.77 -5.97
CA ALA A 296 -6.99 6.91 -6.58
C ALA A 296 -5.86 7.47 -5.70
N SER A 297 -6.00 7.35 -4.37
CA SER A 297 -4.98 7.74 -3.39
C SER A 297 -4.02 6.62 -2.94
N ASN A 298 -4.36 5.36 -3.18
CA ASN A 298 -3.73 4.15 -2.63
C ASN A 298 -3.11 3.22 -3.69
N ILE A 299 -3.32 3.46 -5.00
CA ILE A 299 -2.57 2.81 -6.08
C ILE A 299 -1.07 2.86 -5.77
N ASP A 300 -0.65 3.89 -5.02
CA ASP A 300 0.71 4.00 -4.58
C ASP A 300 0.83 4.69 -3.20
N GLN A 301 0.32 4.01 -2.14
CA GLN A 301 0.61 4.39 -0.74
C GLN A 301 2.13 4.46 -0.49
N ASP A 302 2.90 3.61 -1.18
CA ASP A 302 4.37 3.59 -1.15
C ASP A 302 4.97 4.82 -1.85
N LEU A 303 4.38 5.35 -2.92
CA LEU A 303 4.74 6.63 -3.55
C LEU A 303 4.40 7.82 -2.68
N ARG A 304 3.23 7.84 -2.02
CA ARG A 304 2.96 8.90 -1.03
C ARG A 304 3.94 8.82 0.12
N GLN A 305 4.30 7.63 0.59
CA GLN A 305 5.32 7.45 1.63
C GLN A 305 6.72 7.85 1.14
N ALA A 306 7.04 7.56 -0.13
CA ALA A 306 8.27 7.95 -0.80
C ALA A 306 8.39 9.47 -1.02
N VAL A 307 7.26 10.15 -1.27
CA VAL A 307 7.18 11.60 -1.49
C VAL A 307 7.06 12.36 -0.16
N ARG A 308 6.36 11.82 0.85
CA ARG A 308 6.20 12.43 2.19
C ARG A 308 7.46 12.43 3.04
N GLY A 309 8.45 11.59 2.74
CA GLY A 309 9.76 11.56 3.41
C GLY A 309 10.75 12.64 2.95
N ILE A 310 10.30 13.60 2.13
CA ILE A 310 11.13 14.68 1.59
C ILE A 310 10.99 15.90 2.52
N ASP A 311 12.08 16.18 3.23
CA ASP A 311 12.26 17.34 4.12
C ASP A 311 11.95 18.66 3.39
N GLU A 312 11.37 19.62 4.10
CA GLU A 312 10.93 20.92 3.57
C GLU A 312 12.04 21.70 2.86
N ARG A 313 13.30 21.50 3.28
CA ARG A 313 14.50 22.06 2.63
C ARG A 313 14.73 21.56 1.20
N THR A 314 14.23 20.39 0.83
CA THR A 314 14.37 19.83 -0.54
C THR A 314 13.25 20.30 -1.46
N ARG A 315 12.09 20.69 -0.88
CA ARG A 315 10.91 21.23 -1.61
C ARG A 315 11.20 22.56 -2.31
N GLN A 316 12.26 23.27 -1.90
CA GLN A 316 12.60 24.62 -2.39
C GLN A 316 13.46 24.66 -3.65
N LYS A 317 13.94 23.52 -4.18
CA LYS A 317 14.64 23.55 -5.47
C LYS A 317 13.57 23.64 -6.57
N ALA A 318 13.15 24.84 -6.94
CA ALA A 318 12.29 25.04 -8.11
C ALA A 318 13.15 24.99 -9.37
N VAL A 319 12.70 24.27 -10.40
CA VAL A 319 13.24 24.42 -11.76
C VAL A 319 12.26 25.29 -12.53
N LYS A 320 12.74 26.39 -13.11
CA LYS A 320 11.95 27.18 -14.05
C LYS A 320 11.94 26.45 -15.39
N LEU A 321 10.82 25.82 -15.72
CA LEU A 321 10.58 25.25 -17.04
C LEU A 321 9.45 26.04 -17.69
N LEU A 322 9.70 26.62 -18.87
CA LEU A 322 8.71 27.37 -19.66
C LEU A 322 8.01 28.50 -18.87
N GLY A 323 8.74 29.23 -18.02
CA GLY A 323 8.21 30.36 -17.26
C GLY A 323 7.41 30.01 -15.99
N ALA A 324 7.17 28.73 -15.70
CA ALA A 324 6.53 28.29 -14.46
C ALA A 324 7.55 27.71 -13.47
N GLU A 325 7.46 28.08 -12.19
CA GLU A 325 8.23 27.41 -11.12
C GLU A 325 7.63 26.03 -10.85
N VAL A 326 8.30 24.99 -11.38
CA VAL A 326 7.94 23.60 -11.13
C VAL A 326 8.82 23.09 -10.00
N THR A 327 8.22 22.84 -8.84
CA THR A 327 8.87 22.17 -7.71
C THR A 327 9.13 20.70 -8.05
N TRP A 328 10.29 20.15 -7.65
CA TRP A 328 10.69 18.77 -8.02
C TRP A 328 9.66 17.68 -7.70
N ASP A 329 8.88 17.84 -6.62
CA ASP A 329 7.80 16.90 -6.28
C ASP A 329 6.72 16.83 -7.38
N LYS A 330 6.43 17.95 -8.04
CA LYS A 330 5.47 18.02 -9.16
C LYS A 330 5.97 17.27 -10.40
N VAL A 331 7.28 17.16 -10.60
CA VAL A 331 7.86 16.39 -11.73
C VAL A 331 7.70 14.88 -11.50
N VAL A 332 7.91 14.43 -10.25
CA VAL A 332 7.67 13.04 -9.84
C VAL A 332 6.17 12.72 -9.95
N GLU A 333 5.31 13.61 -9.45
CA GLU A 333 3.86 13.48 -9.52
C GLU A 333 3.37 13.44 -10.97
N ALA A 334 3.85 14.35 -11.83
CA ALA A 334 3.53 14.37 -13.26
C ALA A 334 3.92 13.08 -13.97
N GLY A 335 5.07 12.48 -13.60
CA GLY A 335 5.51 11.22 -14.17
C GLY A 335 4.62 10.04 -13.87
N MET A 336 3.85 10.09 -12.78
CA MET A 336 2.93 9.02 -12.41
C MET A 336 1.53 9.20 -13.01
N LEU A 337 1.20 10.39 -13.54
CA LEU A 337 -0.11 10.68 -14.12
C LEU A 337 -0.54 9.69 -15.22
N PRO A 338 0.33 9.24 -16.15
CA PRO A 338 -0.08 8.24 -17.15
C PRO A 338 -0.57 6.93 -16.49
N LEU A 339 0.14 6.43 -15.47
CA LEU A 339 -0.26 5.22 -14.75
C LEU A 339 -1.57 5.42 -14.01
N LEU A 340 -1.70 6.54 -13.28
CA LEU A 340 -2.91 6.85 -12.51
C LEU A 340 -4.13 7.04 -13.40
N THR A 341 -3.98 7.72 -14.54
CA THR A 341 -5.09 7.99 -15.46
C THR A 341 -5.59 6.74 -16.15
N VAL A 342 -4.69 5.87 -16.63
CA VAL A 342 -5.08 4.60 -17.26
C VAL A 342 -5.67 3.62 -16.24
N ASP A 343 -5.10 3.52 -15.03
CA ASP A 343 -5.69 2.70 -13.96
C ASP A 343 -7.08 3.21 -13.60
N MET A 344 -7.24 4.52 -13.38
CA MET A 344 -8.51 5.14 -13.04
C MET A 344 -9.57 4.89 -14.11
N ALA A 345 -9.24 5.09 -15.38
CA ALA A 345 -10.17 4.84 -16.49
C ALA A 345 -10.55 3.34 -16.57
N THR A 346 -9.56 2.45 -16.44
CA THR A 346 -9.78 1.01 -16.54
C THR A 346 -10.61 0.48 -15.37
N SER A 347 -10.23 0.83 -14.14
CA SER A 347 -10.92 0.41 -12.93
C SER A 347 -12.32 0.99 -12.82
N ALA A 348 -12.54 2.25 -13.22
CA ALA A 348 -13.88 2.83 -13.32
C ALA A 348 -14.76 2.08 -14.34
N ALA A 349 -14.19 1.64 -15.48
CA ALA A 349 -14.94 0.91 -16.50
C ALA A 349 -15.40 -0.45 -15.99
N ILE A 350 -14.51 -1.15 -15.29
CA ILE A 350 -14.78 -2.43 -14.65
C ILE A 350 -15.82 -2.24 -13.54
N TRP A 351 -15.66 -1.20 -12.72
CA TRP A 351 -16.58 -0.89 -11.63
C TRP A 351 -18.00 -0.63 -12.15
N LEU A 352 -18.14 0.22 -13.16
CA LEU A 352 -19.44 0.54 -13.76
C LEU A 352 -20.07 -0.68 -14.45
N ALA A 353 -19.26 -1.50 -15.11
CA ALA A 353 -19.73 -2.75 -15.71
C ALA A 353 -20.27 -3.73 -14.66
N ALA A 354 -19.58 -3.86 -13.53
CA ALA A 354 -19.99 -4.73 -12.43
C ALA A 354 -21.22 -4.18 -11.69
N TYR A 355 -21.25 -2.87 -11.42
CA TYR A 355 -22.38 -2.19 -10.80
C TYR A 355 -23.66 -2.40 -11.62
N ASN A 356 -23.63 -2.08 -12.92
CA ASN A 356 -24.79 -2.24 -13.80
C ASN A 356 -25.21 -3.71 -13.96
N LYS A 357 -24.25 -4.64 -13.97
CA LYS A 357 -24.54 -6.08 -14.01
C LYS A 357 -25.29 -6.52 -12.75
N GLU A 358 -24.82 -6.12 -11.58
CA GLU A 358 -25.43 -6.48 -10.29
C GLU A 358 -26.82 -5.86 -10.16
N MET A 359 -26.96 -4.56 -10.47
CA MET A 359 -28.26 -3.87 -10.51
C MET A 359 -29.24 -4.57 -11.44
N GLY A 360 -28.81 -4.97 -12.65
CA GLY A 360 -29.65 -5.74 -13.56
C GLY A 360 -30.08 -7.09 -13.01
N SER A 361 -29.20 -7.79 -12.29
CA SER A 361 -29.53 -9.09 -11.69
C SER A 361 -30.48 -8.98 -10.49
N LEU A 362 -30.41 -7.88 -9.72
CA LEU A 362 -31.24 -7.67 -8.54
C LEU A 362 -32.61 -7.08 -8.88
N MET A 363 -32.76 -6.42 -10.03
CA MET A 363 -34.01 -5.78 -10.47
C MET A 363 -34.84 -6.63 -11.46
N ASP A 364 -34.53 -7.93 -11.64
CA ASP A 364 -35.21 -8.86 -12.57
C ASP A 364 -35.42 -8.32 -14.01
N GLY A 365 -34.46 -7.54 -14.54
CA GLY A 365 -34.60 -6.87 -15.84
C GLY A 365 -33.34 -6.91 -16.71
N PRO A 366 -33.45 -6.72 -18.04
CA PRO A 366 -32.30 -6.61 -18.92
C PRO A 366 -31.55 -5.29 -18.62
N ALA A 367 -30.59 -5.37 -17.70
CA ALA A 367 -29.77 -4.28 -17.18
C ALA A 367 -30.62 -3.09 -16.68
N GLY A 368 -30.79 -3.01 -15.35
CA GLY A 368 -31.34 -1.81 -14.69
C GLY A 368 -30.70 -0.55 -15.30
N LYS A 369 -31.49 0.52 -15.43
CA LYS A 369 -31.13 1.78 -16.11
C LYS A 369 -29.62 2.05 -15.99
N GLY A 370 -28.92 1.99 -17.12
CA GLY A 370 -27.46 2.14 -17.11
C GLY A 370 -27.04 3.45 -16.44
N GLY A 371 -26.10 3.38 -15.51
CA GLY A 371 -25.69 4.52 -14.69
C GLY A 371 -25.65 4.18 -13.21
N ILE A 372 -25.32 5.16 -12.38
CA ILE A 372 -25.29 4.99 -10.94
C ILE A 372 -26.64 5.46 -10.39
N ASP A 373 -27.31 4.61 -9.62
CA ASP A 373 -28.57 4.95 -8.95
C ASP A 373 -28.40 4.83 -7.43
N PRO A 374 -28.05 5.93 -6.75
CA PRO A 374 -27.93 5.95 -5.28
C PRO A 374 -29.27 5.79 -4.55
N SER A 375 -30.39 6.02 -5.24
CA SER A 375 -31.73 5.96 -4.65
C SER A 375 -32.31 4.55 -4.59
N SER A 376 -31.74 3.62 -5.38
CA SER A 376 -32.17 2.23 -5.38
C SER A 376 -31.84 1.50 -4.08
N GLU A 377 -32.74 0.63 -3.63
CA GLU A 377 -32.51 -0.26 -2.49
C GLU A 377 -31.32 -1.21 -2.71
N TYR A 378 -31.01 -1.55 -3.96
CA TYR A 378 -29.92 -2.44 -4.33
C TYR A 378 -28.56 -1.75 -4.44
N HIS A 379 -28.52 -0.42 -4.34
CA HIS A 379 -27.32 0.38 -4.56
C HIS A 379 -26.12 -0.12 -3.74
N LYS A 380 -26.31 -0.37 -2.44
CA LYS A 380 -25.23 -0.83 -1.55
C LYS A 380 -24.65 -2.18 -1.97
N ALA A 381 -25.50 -3.12 -2.38
CA ALA A 381 -25.06 -4.43 -2.87
C ALA A 381 -24.30 -4.29 -4.19
N ALA A 382 -24.79 -3.47 -5.11
CA ALA A 382 -24.13 -3.20 -6.39
C ALA A 382 -22.78 -2.50 -6.24
N VAL A 383 -22.65 -1.53 -5.32
CA VAL A 383 -21.35 -0.90 -4.99
C VAL A 383 -20.37 -1.94 -4.46
N LEU A 384 -20.81 -2.82 -3.54
CA LEU A 384 -19.96 -3.88 -3.00
C LEU A 384 -19.50 -4.87 -4.07
N ALA A 385 -20.41 -5.31 -4.95
CA ALA A 385 -20.09 -6.20 -6.07
C ALA A 385 -19.09 -5.54 -7.02
N ALA A 386 -19.27 -4.25 -7.31
CA ALA A 386 -18.38 -3.50 -8.17
C ALA A 386 -16.98 -3.31 -7.57
N ASP A 387 -16.89 -2.96 -6.28
CA ASP A 387 -15.62 -2.86 -5.55
C ASP A 387 -14.86 -4.20 -5.57
N MET A 388 -15.57 -5.30 -5.33
CA MET A 388 -14.97 -6.65 -5.34
C MET A 388 -14.54 -7.08 -6.75
N ALA A 389 -15.30 -6.72 -7.79
CA ALA A 389 -14.94 -7.01 -9.17
C ALA A 389 -13.62 -6.35 -9.57
N VAL A 390 -13.41 -5.07 -9.20
CA VAL A 390 -12.14 -4.38 -9.44
C VAL A 390 -10.98 -5.06 -8.73
N LYS A 391 -11.13 -5.40 -7.43
CA LYS A 391 -10.10 -6.11 -6.66
C LYS A 391 -9.72 -7.48 -7.24
N ALA A 392 -10.67 -8.17 -7.86
CA ALA A 392 -10.48 -9.51 -8.38
C ALA A 392 -9.66 -9.57 -9.68
N VAL A 393 -9.61 -8.48 -10.45
CA VAL A 393 -9.01 -8.45 -11.79
C VAL A 393 -7.88 -7.44 -11.93
N ASN A 394 -7.82 -6.44 -11.06
CA ASN A 394 -6.82 -5.38 -11.11
C ASN A 394 -6.06 -5.28 -9.78
N PRO A 395 -4.73 -5.47 -9.75
CA PRO A 395 -3.96 -5.38 -8.52
C PRO A 395 -4.12 -4.03 -7.83
N ASP A 396 -4.08 -4.05 -6.50
CA ASP A 396 -4.05 -2.84 -5.69
C ASP A 396 -3.20 -3.04 -4.42
N PHE A 397 -2.98 -1.95 -3.70
CA PHE A 397 -2.23 -1.96 -2.44
C PHE A 397 -3.12 -1.71 -1.22
N ASN A 398 -4.45 -1.82 -1.36
CA ASN A 398 -5.37 -1.76 -0.24
C ASN A 398 -5.03 -2.88 0.75
N PRO A 399 -4.98 -2.62 2.07
CA PRO A 399 -4.71 -3.66 3.05
C PRO A 399 -5.58 -4.91 2.87
N SER A 400 -6.86 -4.76 2.50
CA SER A 400 -7.76 -5.90 2.26
C SER A 400 -7.39 -6.79 1.06
N SER A 401 -6.58 -6.31 0.12
CA SER A 401 -6.21 -7.03 -1.10
C SER A 401 -4.75 -7.55 -1.10
N ARG A 402 -3.94 -7.17 -0.09
CA ARG A 402 -2.53 -7.59 0.00
C ARG A 402 -2.41 -9.04 0.47
N SER A 403 -1.73 -9.87 -0.33
CA SER A 403 -1.33 -11.22 0.05
C SER A 403 -0.32 -11.22 1.19
N ALA A 404 -0.12 -12.38 1.83
CA ALA A 404 0.93 -12.57 2.83
C ALA A 404 2.32 -12.22 2.27
N PHE A 405 2.61 -12.61 1.01
CA PHE A 405 3.87 -12.28 0.34
C PHE A 405 4.08 -10.77 0.17
N LEU A 406 3.04 -10.02 -0.18
CA LEU A 406 3.10 -8.56 -0.32
C LEU A 406 3.26 -7.82 1.02
N ARG A 407 2.96 -8.51 2.13
CA ARG A 407 3.09 -7.99 3.50
C ARG A 407 4.41 -8.39 4.16
N ASP A 408 5.21 -9.22 3.49
CA ASP A 408 6.45 -9.73 4.02
C ASP A 408 7.51 -8.62 4.18
N ARG A 409 8.43 -8.81 5.14
CA ARG A 409 9.37 -7.77 5.60
C ARG A 409 10.83 -8.12 5.24
N GLY A 410 11.74 -7.19 5.54
CA GLY A 410 13.17 -7.37 5.31
C GLY A 410 13.51 -7.48 3.81
N VAL A 411 14.38 -8.43 3.46
CA VAL A 411 14.85 -8.60 2.07
C VAL A 411 13.71 -8.95 1.09
N VAL A 412 12.67 -9.64 1.56
CA VAL A 412 11.51 -10.01 0.74
C VAL A 412 10.73 -8.77 0.29
N ARG A 413 10.77 -7.69 1.07
CA ARG A 413 10.13 -6.43 0.72
C ARG A 413 10.78 -5.72 -0.48
N LEU A 414 12.04 -6.02 -0.78
CA LEU A 414 12.65 -5.58 -2.04
C LEU A 414 12.19 -6.46 -3.21
N LEU A 415 12.02 -7.75 -2.99
CA LEU A 415 11.55 -8.69 -4.01
C LEU A 415 10.07 -8.49 -4.39
N ASN A 416 9.23 -8.11 -3.43
CA ASN A 416 7.79 -8.07 -3.63
C ASN A 416 7.25 -6.73 -4.19
N MET A 417 8.10 -5.71 -4.40
CA MET A 417 7.64 -4.33 -4.66
C MET A 417 6.81 -4.12 -5.93
N PHE A 418 7.06 -4.91 -6.96
CA PHE A 418 6.31 -4.89 -8.22
C PHE A 418 5.58 -6.22 -8.47
N SER A 419 5.38 -7.01 -7.43
CA SER A 419 4.85 -8.37 -7.55
C SER A 419 3.32 -8.44 -7.47
N SER A 420 2.61 -7.34 -7.21
CA SER A 420 1.16 -7.36 -6.99
C SER A 420 0.39 -7.97 -8.16
N ALA A 421 0.72 -7.58 -9.40
CA ALA A 421 0.14 -8.16 -10.61
C ALA A 421 0.49 -9.66 -10.75
N VAL A 422 1.77 -10.01 -10.55
CA VAL A 422 2.26 -11.40 -10.67
C VAL A 422 1.56 -12.30 -9.65
N VAL A 423 1.44 -11.86 -8.40
CA VAL A 423 0.75 -12.57 -7.33
C VAL A 423 -0.71 -12.77 -7.68
N LEU A 424 -1.41 -11.72 -8.14
CA LEU A 424 -2.82 -11.81 -8.52
C LEU A 424 -3.03 -12.83 -9.64
N PHE A 425 -2.28 -12.74 -10.74
CA PHE A 425 -2.42 -13.65 -11.88
C PHE A 425 -1.98 -15.09 -11.55
N ALA A 426 -0.95 -15.27 -10.74
CA ALA A 426 -0.55 -16.58 -10.25
C ALA A 426 -1.65 -17.22 -9.38
N GLN A 427 -2.29 -16.44 -8.50
CA GLN A 427 -3.41 -16.90 -7.69
C GLN A 427 -4.63 -17.24 -8.55
N ARG A 428 -5.03 -16.37 -9.48
CA ARG A 428 -6.14 -16.63 -10.42
C ARG A 428 -5.89 -17.92 -11.20
N ARG A 429 -4.66 -18.18 -11.64
CA ARG A 429 -4.31 -19.41 -12.36
C ARG A 429 -4.42 -20.63 -11.46
N ALA A 430 -3.87 -20.57 -10.25
CA ALA A 430 -3.93 -21.66 -9.30
C ALA A 430 -5.39 -22.05 -8.99
N TYR A 431 -6.26 -21.06 -8.78
CA TYR A 431 -7.69 -21.29 -8.54
C TYR A 431 -8.39 -21.92 -9.73
N ASN A 432 -8.17 -21.42 -10.95
CA ASN A 432 -8.81 -21.97 -12.14
C ASN A 432 -8.27 -23.36 -12.52
N ALA A 433 -6.99 -23.64 -12.28
CA ALA A 433 -6.42 -24.97 -12.46
C ALA A 433 -6.99 -25.98 -11.45
N GLN A 434 -7.19 -25.55 -10.20
CA GLN A 434 -7.86 -26.36 -9.19
C GLN A 434 -9.33 -26.61 -9.54
N ALA A 435 -10.03 -25.60 -10.04
CA ALA A 435 -11.41 -25.73 -10.53
C ALA A 435 -11.50 -26.73 -11.69
N LEU A 436 -10.58 -26.67 -12.66
CA LEU A 436 -10.47 -27.66 -13.75
C LEU A 436 -10.28 -29.07 -13.18
N LYS A 437 -9.31 -29.24 -12.26
CA LYS A 437 -9.02 -30.55 -11.66
C LYS A 437 -10.25 -31.11 -10.94
N GLN A 438 -10.96 -30.29 -10.16
CA GLN A 438 -12.17 -30.71 -9.47
C GLN A 438 -13.31 -31.05 -10.43
N ALA A 439 -13.56 -30.21 -11.44
CA ALA A 439 -14.57 -30.46 -12.46
C ALA A 439 -14.27 -31.74 -13.24
N TRP A 440 -13.01 -31.95 -13.61
CA TRP A 440 -12.54 -33.16 -14.28
C TRP A 440 -12.72 -34.43 -13.44
N HIS A 441 -12.39 -34.37 -12.14
CA HIS A 441 -12.62 -35.49 -11.23
C HIS A 441 -14.12 -35.78 -11.05
N ARG A 442 -14.95 -34.75 -10.84
CA ARG A 442 -16.42 -34.90 -10.69
C ARG A 442 -17.07 -35.43 -11.96
N ALA A 443 -16.56 -35.07 -13.14
CA ALA A 443 -17.06 -35.56 -14.43
C ALA A 443 -16.92 -37.09 -14.59
N GLY A 444 -16.06 -37.75 -13.80
CA GLY A 444 -15.87 -39.20 -13.91
C GLY A 444 -15.45 -39.58 -15.33
N LYS A 445 -16.21 -40.45 -16.01
CA LYS A 445 -15.96 -40.87 -17.40
C LYS A 445 -16.72 -40.04 -18.45
N ASP A 446 -17.54 -39.08 -18.05
CA ASP A 446 -18.32 -38.28 -19.00
C ASP A 446 -17.42 -37.35 -19.81
N LYS A 447 -17.36 -37.60 -21.13
CA LYS A 447 -16.56 -36.83 -22.07
C LYS A 447 -17.10 -35.41 -22.27
N ALA A 448 -18.41 -35.20 -22.22
CA ALA A 448 -19.02 -33.90 -22.45
C ALA A 448 -18.70 -32.93 -21.29
N THR A 449 -18.89 -33.37 -20.05
CA THR A 449 -18.54 -32.57 -18.87
C THR A 449 -17.03 -32.29 -18.78
N ARG A 450 -16.18 -33.27 -19.14
CA ARG A 450 -14.72 -33.06 -19.23
C ARG A 450 -14.36 -32.02 -20.28
N LEU A 451 -14.96 -32.09 -21.47
CA LEU A 451 -14.72 -31.13 -22.54
C LEU A 451 -15.18 -29.73 -22.12
N SER A 452 -16.33 -29.61 -21.45
CA SER A 452 -16.80 -28.34 -20.89
C SER A 452 -15.82 -27.78 -19.86
N ALA A 453 -15.29 -28.60 -18.96
CA ALA A 453 -14.32 -28.16 -17.96
C ALA A 453 -13.03 -27.63 -18.60
N VAL A 454 -12.51 -28.35 -19.61
CA VAL A 454 -11.35 -27.90 -20.39
C VAL A 454 -11.66 -26.64 -21.17
N GLY A 455 -12.84 -26.53 -21.77
CA GLY A 455 -13.30 -25.34 -22.48
C GLY A 455 -13.38 -24.11 -21.58
N SER A 456 -13.91 -24.25 -20.36
CA SER A 456 -13.93 -23.19 -19.35
C SER A 456 -12.52 -22.75 -18.96
N TYR A 457 -11.60 -23.70 -18.75
CA TYR A 457 -10.20 -23.39 -18.44
C TYR A 457 -9.46 -22.73 -19.62
N ALA A 458 -9.72 -23.19 -20.85
CA ALA A 458 -9.14 -22.60 -22.07
C ALA A 458 -9.64 -21.16 -22.27
N ARG A 459 -10.94 -20.91 -22.03
CA ARG A 459 -11.50 -19.56 -22.02
C ARG A 459 -10.82 -18.69 -20.97
N TYR A 460 -10.64 -19.19 -19.75
CA TYR A 460 -9.89 -18.50 -18.70
C TYR A 460 -8.46 -18.14 -19.15
N GLU A 461 -7.68 -19.10 -19.64
CA GLU A 461 -6.31 -18.85 -20.12
C GLU A 461 -6.29 -17.84 -21.27
N ALA A 462 -7.31 -17.85 -22.12
CA ALA A 462 -7.45 -16.88 -23.21
C ALA A 462 -7.65 -15.46 -22.69
N TYR A 463 -8.58 -15.23 -21.76
CA TYR A 463 -8.87 -13.89 -21.23
C TYR A 463 -7.81 -13.37 -20.25
N ASP A 464 -7.20 -14.23 -19.45
CA ASP A 464 -6.27 -13.81 -18.41
C ASP A 464 -4.82 -13.71 -18.90
N PHE A 465 -4.43 -14.39 -19.98
CA PHE A 465 -3.05 -14.38 -20.47
C PHE A 465 -2.93 -14.09 -21.98
N LEU A 466 -3.69 -14.78 -22.83
CA LEU A 466 -3.52 -14.65 -24.29
C LEU A 466 -3.98 -13.28 -24.82
N LEU A 467 -5.21 -12.87 -24.52
CA LEU A 467 -5.78 -11.61 -25.01
C LEU A 467 -5.03 -10.38 -24.48
N PRO A 468 -4.65 -10.31 -23.18
CA PRO A 468 -3.72 -9.31 -22.68
C PRO A 468 -2.41 -9.24 -23.47
N ALA A 469 -1.79 -10.39 -23.73
CA ALA A 469 -0.53 -10.47 -24.47
C ALA A 469 -0.67 -9.99 -25.91
N VAL A 470 -1.71 -10.47 -26.63
CA VAL A 470 -2.01 -10.04 -27.99
C VAL A 470 -2.25 -8.54 -28.03
N ALA A 471 -3.10 -8.01 -27.15
CA ALA A 471 -3.38 -6.58 -27.08
C ALA A 471 -2.11 -5.76 -26.80
N MET A 472 -1.26 -6.20 -25.88
CA MET A 472 0.01 -5.51 -25.59
C MET A 472 1.02 -5.60 -26.74
N GLY A 473 1.09 -6.72 -27.45
CA GLY A 473 1.93 -6.87 -28.64
C GLY A 473 1.48 -5.96 -29.78
N LEU A 474 0.16 -5.86 -29.99
CA LEU A 474 -0.45 -4.94 -30.97
C LEU A 474 -0.20 -3.47 -30.59
N LEU A 475 -0.46 -3.09 -29.34
CA LEU A 475 -0.23 -1.72 -28.86
C LEU A 475 1.24 -1.30 -28.99
N GLN A 476 2.18 -2.21 -28.70
CA GLN A 476 3.61 -1.94 -28.87
C GLN A 476 3.99 -1.78 -30.35
N SER A 477 3.43 -2.62 -31.22
CA SER A 477 3.69 -2.55 -32.67
C SER A 477 3.15 -1.26 -33.28
N LEU A 478 1.94 -0.85 -32.87
CA LEU A 478 1.31 0.42 -33.28
C LEU A 478 2.07 1.64 -32.75
N ALA A 479 2.46 1.64 -31.48
CA ALA A 479 3.24 2.74 -30.90
C ALA A 479 4.62 2.89 -31.57
N GLY A 480 5.21 1.76 -31.97
CA GLY A 480 6.47 1.70 -32.71
C GLY A 480 6.37 2.00 -34.20
N GLY A 481 5.16 2.21 -34.75
CA GLY A 481 4.97 2.52 -36.18
C GLY A 481 5.35 1.39 -37.13
N SER A 482 5.32 0.15 -36.66
CA SER A 482 5.69 -1.01 -37.48
C SER A 482 4.50 -1.47 -38.33
N ASP A 483 4.67 -1.50 -39.65
CA ASP A 483 3.70 -2.14 -40.57
C ASP A 483 4.10 -3.58 -40.96
N ASP A 484 5.21 -4.09 -40.42
CA ASP A 484 5.77 -5.41 -40.71
C ASP A 484 5.11 -6.54 -39.88
N PRO A 485 4.42 -7.52 -40.52
CA PRO A 485 3.78 -8.65 -39.84
C PRO A 485 4.72 -9.49 -38.97
N ASP A 486 6.00 -9.63 -39.35
CA ASP A 486 6.96 -10.43 -38.59
C ASP A 486 7.32 -9.74 -37.25
N LYS A 487 7.38 -8.41 -37.26
CA LYS A 487 7.54 -7.63 -36.02
C LYS A 487 6.31 -7.73 -35.13
N TRP A 488 5.11 -7.76 -35.71
CA TRP A 488 3.87 -7.96 -34.94
C TRP A 488 3.87 -9.33 -34.28
N ALA A 489 4.19 -10.39 -35.03
CA ALA A 489 4.31 -11.74 -34.49
C ALA A 489 5.37 -11.83 -33.38
N LYS A 490 6.52 -11.18 -33.56
CA LYS A 490 7.57 -11.10 -32.54
C LYS A 490 7.11 -10.38 -31.27
N ASN A 491 6.41 -9.26 -31.40
CA ASN A 491 5.92 -8.48 -30.27
C ASN A 491 4.78 -9.18 -29.52
N ILE A 492 3.89 -9.88 -30.24
CA ILE A 492 2.86 -10.72 -29.63
C ILE A 492 3.50 -11.91 -28.92
N GLY A 493 4.49 -12.56 -29.55
CA GLY A 493 5.25 -13.66 -28.97
C GLY A 493 5.98 -13.25 -27.69
N SER A 494 6.66 -12.10 -27.70
CA SER A 494 7.34 -11.57 -26.50
C SER A 494 6.35 -11.20 -25.40
N ALA A 495 5.25 -10.53 -25.73
CA ALA A 495 4.19 -10.20 -24.76
C ALA A 495 3.53 -11.46 -24.17
N TYR A 496 3.41 -12.54 -24.95
CA TYR A 496 2.90 -13.82 -24.45
C TYR A 496 3.90 -14.51 -23.53
N LEU A 497 5.20 -14.48 -23.86
CA LEU A 497 6.25 -14.99 -22.97
C LEU A 497 6.28 -14.21 -21.64
N ASP A 498 6.06 -12.89 -21.70
CA ASP A 498 5.96 -12.03 -20.51
C ASP A 498 4.71 -12.34 -19.67
N ALA A 499 3.55 -12.51 -20.30
CA ALA A 499 2.34 -12.96 -19.61
C ALA A 499 2.50 -14.39 -19.04
N ALA A 500 3.20 -15.27 -19.76
CA ALA A 500 3.52 -16.61 -19.30
C ALA A 500 4.52 -16.60 -18.12
N ALA A 501 5.44 -15.63 -18.08
CA ALA A 501 6.36 -15.44 -16.97
C ALA A 501 5.63 -15.07 -15.67
N MET A 502 4.52 -14.32 -15.75
CA MET A 502 3.66 -14.03 -14.59
C MET A 502 3.09 -15.29 -13.93
N ARG A 503 3.07 -16.43 -14.64
CA ARG A 503 2.60 -17.72 -14.11
C ARG A 503 3.56 -18.32 -13.07
N LEU A 504 4.80 -17.82 -12.98
CA LEU A 504 5.83 -18.28 -12.06
C LEU A 504 6.22 -17.15 -11.07
N PRO A 505 5.74 -17.19 -9.82
CA PRO A 505 5.87 -16.08 -8.87
C PRO A 505 7.31 -15.74 -8.45
N VAL A 506 8.31 -16.60 -8.71
CA VAL A 506 9.73 -16.38 -8.34
C VAL A 506 10.69 -16.43 -9.55
N ALA A 507 10.34 -17.15 -10.62
CA ALA A 507 11.24 -17.38 -11.76
C ALA A 507 10.88 -16.58 -13.03
N GLY A 508 9.68 -15.97 -13.09
CA GLY A 508 9.17 -15.31 -14.30
C GLY A 508 10.11 -14.24 -14.86
N GLY A 509 10.61 -13.33 -14.01
CA GLY A 509 11.50 -12.24 -14.43
C GLY A 509 12.92 -12.68 -14.83
N VAL A 510 13.35 -13.87 -14.41
CA VAL A 510 14.65 -14.46 -14.77
C VAL A 510 14.54 -15.20 -16.11
N ILE A 511 13.44 -15.93 -16.32
CA ILE A 511 13.19 -16.72 -17.53
C ILE A 511 12.85 -15.84 -18.74
N SER A 512 12.02 -14.79 -18.59
CA SER A 512 11.78 -13.80 -19.66
C SER A 512 13.07 -13.04 -20.00
N GLY A 513 13.83 -12.61 -18.98
CA GLY A 513 15.09 -11.89 -19.15
C GLY A 513 16.20 -12.65 -19.88
N LEU A 514 16.21 -13.98 -19.78
CA LEU A 514 17.13 -14.84 -20.51
C LEU A 514 16.69 -15.10 -21.97
N MET A 515 15.40 -14.97 -22.29
CA MET A 515 14.86 -15.33 -23.62
C MET A 515 14.64 -14.14 -24.55
N THR A 516 14.27 -12.95 -24.05
CA THR A 516 13.90 -11.81 -24.90
C THR A 516 15.02 -10.77 -25.05
N ASN A 517 16.13 -10.90 -24.31
CA ASN A 517 17.16 -9.86 -24.13
C ASN A 517 16.60 -8.50 -23.65
N GLU A 518 15.31 -8.46 -23.32
CA GLU A 518 14.53 -7.34 -22.83
C GLU A 518 13.77 -7.83 -21.61
N THR A 519 14.44 -7.76 -20.46
CA THR A 519 13.91 -8.22 -19.18
C THR A 519 12.57 -7.58 -18.87
N TRP A 520 11.52 -8.39 -18.79
CA TRP A 520 10.30 -8.05 -18.07
C TRP A 520 10.66 -7.85 -16.58
N ARG A 521 10.74 -6.57 -16.17
CA ARG A 521 11.33 -6.11 -14.90
C ARG A 521 10.39 -6.32 -13.70
N GLY A 522 10.17 -7.58 -13.31
CA GLY A 522 9.40 -7.92 -12.10
C GLY A 522 10.24 -8.37 -10.90
N MET A 523 11.40 -9.02 -11.12
CA MET A 523 12.29 -9.49 -10.04
C MET A 523 13.78 -9.34 -10.33
N SER A 524 14.23 -9.43 -11.59
CA SER A 524 15.66 -9.43 -11.96
C SER A 524 16.30 -8.04 -12.01
N THR A 525 15.74 -6.99 -11.39
CA THR A 525 16.33 -5.63 -11.48
C THR A 525 16.43 -4.85 -10.17
N VAL A 526 15.86 -5.34 -9.07
CA VAL A 526 15.84 -4.57 -7.82
C VAL A 526 17.23 -4.50 -7.16
N PHE A 527 17.94 -5.63 -7.15
CA PHE A 527 19.34 -5.68 -6.71
C PHE A 527 20.32 -5.37 -7.84
N GLU A 528 20.00 -5.80 -9.07
CA GLU A 528 20.92 -5.64 -10.19
C GLU A 528 21.06 -4.20 -10.67
N GLN A 529 20.05 -3.33 -10.57
CA GLN A 529 20.18 -1.99 -11.16
C GLN A 529 21.05 -1.02 -10.33
N PRO A 530 20.93 -0.93 -9.00
CA PRO A 530 21.90 -0.20 -8.19
C PRO A 530 23.33 -0.76 -8.36
N VAL A 531 23.47 -2.09 -8.39
CA VAL A 531 24.76 -2.77 -8.60
C VAL A 531 25.32 -2.51 -9.99
N ARG A 532 24.52 -2.63 -11.05
CA ARG A 532 24.90 -2.33 -12.44
C ARG A 532 25.18 -0.85 -12.63
N MET A 533 24.47 0.04 -11.96
CA MET A 533 24.74 1.48 -11.97
C MET A 533 26.09 1.77 -11.31
N GLY A 534 26.38 1.13 -10.18
CA GLY A 534 27.70 1.16 -9.53
C GLY A 534 28.81 0.57 -10.43
N GLN A 535 28.56 -0.56 -11.09
CA GLN A 535 29.49 -1.17 -12.05
C GLN A 535 29.72 -0.31 -13.30
N ARG A 536 28.69 0.38 -13.80
CA ARG A 536 28.80 1.34 -14.92
C ARG A 536 29.59 2.57 -14.52
N LEU A 537 29.36 3.12 -13.33
CA LEU A 537 30.15 4.21 -12.76
C LEU A 537 31.60 3.80 -12.60
N ALA A 538 31.86 2.67 -11.92
CA ALA A 538 33.21 2.14 -11.74
C ALA A 538 33.88 1.83 -13.09
N GLY A 539 33.17 1.21 -14.03
CA GLY A 539 33.68 0.90 -15.36
C GLY A 539 33.93 2.15 -16.23
N ALA A 540 33.13 3.21 -16.09
CA ALA A 540 33.34 4.48 -16.79
C ALA A 540 34.53 5.26 -16.21
N VAL A 541 34.70 5.23 -14.88
CA VAL A 541 35.87 5.78 -14.18
C VAL A 541 37.14 5.03 -14.57
N LEU A 542 37.10 3.70 -14.61
CA LEU A 542 38.24 2.84 -14.98
C LEU A 542 38.62 2.97 -16.46
N LYS A 543 37.66 3.23 -17.36
CA LYS A 543 37.91 3.34 -18.81
C LYS A 543 38.14 4.78 -19.29
N GLY A 544 38.09 5.78 -18.41
CA GLY A 544 38.38 7.18 -18.73
C GLY A 544 37.47 7.81 -19.79
N SER A 545 36.33 7.21 -20.14
CA SER A 545 35.44 7.74 -21.18
C SER A 545 34.46 8.74 -20.59
N GLU A 546 34.67 10.01 -20.90
CA GLU A 546 33.91 11.14 -20.35
C GLU A 546 32.41 11.02 -20.61
N GLU A 547 31.98 10.63 -21.81
CA GLU A 547 30.56 10.41 -22.14
C GLU A 547 29.91 9.30 -21.28
N LYS A 548 30.59 8.17 -21.06
CA LYS A 548 30.04 7.09 -20.23
C LYS A 548 30.01 7.49 -18.75
N MET A 549 30.95 8.33 -18.32
CA MET A 549 30.98 8.88 -16.97
C MET A 549 29.81 9.83 -16.75
N VAL A 550 29.58 10.76 -17.69
CA VAL A 550 28.42 11.68 -17.67
C VAL A 550 27.11 10.91 -17.67
N GLY A 551 26.96 9.89 -18.52
CA GLY A 551 25.77 9.03 -18.55
C GLY A 551 25.55 8.24 -17.25
N ALA A 552 26.61 7.71 -16.64
CA ALA A 552 26.52 6.95 -15.39
C ALA A 552 26.26 7.86 -14.17
N MET A 553 26.84 9.06 -14.14
CA MET A 553 26.53 10.10 -13.15
C MET A 553 25.09 10.60 -13.30
N ALA A 554 24.59 10.76 -14.52
CA ALA A 554 23.20 11.13 -14.77
C ALA A 554 22.22 10.03 -14.29
N ASP A 555 22.56 8.75 -14.49
CA ASP A 555 21.79 7.61 -13.97
C ASP A 555 21.78 7.61 -12.42
N ALA A 556 22.92 7.86 -11.76
CA ALA A 556 23.01 7.92 -10.30
C ALA A 556 22.27 9.13 -9.71
N LEU A 557 22.40 10.29 -10.33
CA LEU A 557 21.68 11.50 -9.94
C LEU A 557 20.17 11.30 -10.14
N SER A 558 19.76 10.69 -11.26
CA SER A 558 18.38 10.31 -11.57
C SER A 558 17.79 9.36 -10.50
N PHE A 559 18.57 8.38 -10.05
CA PHE A 559 18.15 7.46 -8.98
C PHE A 559 18.03 8.17 -7.62
N LEU A 560 19.03 8.97 -7.23
CA LEU A 560 19.04 9.71 -5.96
C LEU A 560 17.91 10.75 -5.90
N THR A 561 17.60 11.39 -7.03
CA THR A 561 16.51 12.38 -7.14
C THR A 561 15.14 11.75 -7.36
N LYS A 562 15.05 10.42 -7.50
CA LYS A 562 13.82 9.66 -7.77
C LYS A 562 13.15 9.97 -9.11
N ILE A 563 13.80 10.72 -10.00
CA ILE A 563 13.25 11.12 -11.30
C ILE A 563 14.02 10.42 -12.40
N PRO A 564 13.36 9.68 -13.30
CA PRO A 564 14.03 8.96 -14.38
C PRO A 564 14.49 9.89 -15.53
N VAL A 565 15.12 11.04 -15.25
CA VAL A 565 15.55 12.05 -16.25
C VAL A 565 16.38 11.41 -17.35
N SER A 566 17.37 10.59 -17.00
CA SER A 566 18.21 9.91 -17.98
C SER A 566 17.43 8.92 -18.85
N ARG A 567 16.35 8.32 -18.34
CA ARG A 567 15.47 7.42 -19.12
C ARG A 567 14.56 8.22 -20.03
N VAL A 568 13.94 9.28 -19.52
CA VAL A 568 13.03 10.15 -20.30
C VAL A 568 13.79 10.80 -21.44
N VAL A 569 14.96 11.38 -21.17
CA VAL A 569 15.80 12.02 -22.19
C VAL A 569 16.29 10.99 -23.21
N ARG A 570 16.80 9.82 -22.80
CA ARG A 570 17.21 8.77 -23.74
C ARG A 570 16.05 8.23 -24.58
N SER A 571 14.88 8.06 -23.98
CA SER A 571 13.70 7.54 -24.70
C SER A 571 13.14 8.58 -25.67
N GLY A 572 13.12 9.85 -25.26
CA GLY A 572 12.73 10.98 -26.11
C GLY A 572 13.68 11.19 -27.28
N MET A 573 15.00 11.20 -27.04
CA MET A 573 16.00 11.30 -28.12
C MET A 573 15.89 10.12 -29.10
N ARG A 574 15.78 8.89 -28.59
CA ARG A 574 15.60 7.71 -29.45
C ARG A 574 14.29 7.77 -30.24
N GLY A 575 13.20 8.16 -29.60
CA GLY A 575 11.90 8.33 -30.25
C GLY A 575 11.91 9.41 -31.32
N TYR A 576 12.62 10.50 -31.05
CA TYR A 576 12.81 11.60 -32.00
C TYR A 576 13.66 11.15 -33.19
N ASP A 577 14.76 10.43 -32.97
CA ASP A 577 15.58 9.86 -34.04
C ASP A 577 14.78 8.85 -34.89
N GLN A 578 13.98 7.99 -34.27
CA GLN A 578 13.09 7.05 -34.97
C GLN A 578 12.05 7.79 -35.82
N TRP A 579 11.46 8.85 -35.26
CA TRP A 579 10.50 9.68 -35.98
C TRP A 579 11.14 10.42 -37.16
N GLN A 580 12.34 10.99 -36.98
CA GLN A 580 13.08 11.64 -38.06
C GLN A 580 13.46 10.69 -39.19
N ARG A 581 13.75 9.42 -38.87
CA ARG A 581 14.08 8.37 -39.86
C ARG A 581 12.85 7.78 -40.55
N GLY A 582 11.63 8.21 -40.20
CA GLY A 582 10.39 7.64 -40.71
C GLY A 582 10.09 6.23 -40.18
N GLU A 583 10.80 5.79 -39.14
CA GLU A 583 10.69 4.46 -38.51
C GLU A 583 9.83 4.48 -37.24
N GLY A 584 9.10 5.58 -36.96
CA GLY A 584 8.32 5.76 -35.74
C GLY A 584 7.11 6.69 -35.90
N THR A 585 6.27 6.75 -34.87
CA THR A 585 5.06 7.58 -34.78
C THR A 585 5.25 8.72 -33.79
N PRO A 586 4.30 9.68 -33.68
CA PRO A 586 4.32 10.66 -32.58
C PRO A 586 4.35 10.02 -31.17
N LEU A 587 3.83 8.80 -31.02
CA LEU A 587 3.91 8.03 -29.77
C LEU A 587 5.32 7.49 -29.49
N SER A 588 6.18 7.39 -30.50
CA SER A 588 7.56 6.90 -30.33
C SER A 588 8.42 7.84 -29.47
N LEU A 589 8.06 9.12 -29.34
CA LEU A 589 8.69 10.07 -28.41
C LEU A 589 8.55 9.64 -26.93
N VAL A 590 7.52 8.88 -26.60
CA VAL A 590 7.25 8.40 -25.23
C VAL A 590 7.36 6.87 -25.10
N MET A 591 7.28 6.14 -26.22
CA MET A 591 7.42 4.69 -26.31
C MET A 591 8.23 4.30 -27.56
N PRO A 592 9.56 4.55 -27.56
CA PRO A 592 10.39 4.17 -28.69
C PRO A 592 10.54 2.64 -28.78
N SER A 593 10.64 2.12 -29.99
CA SER A 593 10.88 0.69 -30.22
C SER A 593 12.25 0.25 -29.63
N PRO A 594 12.35 -0.99 -29.12
CA PRO A 594 13.63 -1.67 -28.88
C PRO A 594 14.56 -1.52 -30.07
N GLY A 595 15.82 -1.16 -29.82
CA GLY A 595 16.72 -0.66 -30.86
C GLY A 595 17.02 -1.64 -32.00
N LYS A 596 17.60 -1.08 -33.06
CA LYS A 596 18.89 -1.56 -33.57
C LYS A 596 20.00 -0.86 -32.78
#